data_AF-A0A1A0CDC7-F1
#
_entry.id   AF-A0A1A0CDC7-F1
#
_cell.length_a   1.000
_cell.length_b   1.000
_cell.length_c   1.000
_cell.angle_alpha   90.00
_cell.angle_beta   90.00
_cell.angle_gamma   90.00
#
_symmetry.space_group_name_H-M   'P 1'
#
loop_
_entity.id
_entity.type
_entity.pdbx_description
1 polymer ?
#
loop_
_entity_poly.entity_id
_entity_poly.type
_entity_poly.pdbx_seq_one_letter_code
_entity_poly.pdbx_strand_id
1 'polypeptide(L)'
;MPNLSFAETDQKNSPIICDDAIVRVHRSGIIESWDDNAVQMFGFAAEEAIGKSLDLIIPEKLRERHWKGWSYVVEQGVTGFNSDRTLTVPALRRNGSQIVVVFNMDIIRNHSGNIDAIKVVFRDIRKQP
;
A
#
# COMPACT_ATOMS: atom_id res chain seq x y z
N MET A 1 -3.34 -2.06 -44.49
CA MET A 1 -2.91 -2.81 -43.28
C MET A 1 -1.67 -2.15 -42.69
N PRO A 2 -1.81 -1.43 -41.57
CA PRO A 2 -0.73 -1.32 -40.57
C PRO A 2 -1.28 -1.70 -39.18
N ASN A 3 -0.73 -2.73 -38.56
CA ASN A 3 0.42 -2.78 -37.65
C ASN A 3 0.01 -2.57 -36.19
N LEU A 4 0.36 -3.58 -35.38
CA LEU A 4 -0.09 -3.88 -34.04
C LEU A 4 0.35 -2.80 -33.05
N SER A 5 -0.62 -2.13 -32.44
CA SER A 5 -0.42 -1.36 -31.20
C SER A 5 -0.08 -2.36 -30.10
N PHE A 6 1.07 -2.15 -29.44
CA PHE A 6 1.31 -2.74 -28.13
C PHE A 6 0.16 -2.28 -27.23
N ALA A 7 -0.61 -3.23 -26.71
CA ALA A 7 -1.60 -2.94 -25.68
C ALA A 7 -0.82 -2.54 -24.42
N GLU A 8 -0.74 -1.23 -24.17
CA GLU A 8 -0.52 -0.71 -22.83
C GLU A 8 -1.55 -1.38 -21.93
N THR A 9 -1.07 -2.26 -21.05
CA THR A 9 -1.94 -2.92 -20.08
C THR A 9 -2.36 -1.81 -19.12
N ASP A 10 -3.63 -1.41 -19.18
CA ASP A 10 -4.28 -0.45 -18.29
C ASP A 10 -4.15 -0.91 -16.82
N GLN A 11 -2.99 -0.65 -16.23
CA GLN A 11 -2.80 -0.59 -14.80
C GLN A 11 -3.48 0.70 -14.37
N LYS A 12 -4.76 0.62 -13.97
CA LYS A 12 -5.55 1.76 -13.50
C LYS A 12 -4.82 2.47 -12.36
N ASN A 13 -4.00 3.46 -12.72
CA ASN A 13 -3.38 4.36 -11.76
C ASN A 13 -4.51 5.12 -11.07
N SER A 14 -4.79 4.75 -9.82
CA SER A 14 -5.69 5.55 -9.01
C SER A 14 -5.11 6.97 -8.88
N PRO A 15 -5.93 8.02 -8.97
CA PRO A 15 -5.45 9.39 -8.90
C PRO A 15 -4.84 9.67 -7.52
N ILE A 16 -3.52 9.87 -7.50
CA ILE A 16 -2.76 10.31 -6.33
C ILE A 16 -3.11 11.78 -6.09
N ILE A 17 -3.58 12.11 -4.88
CA ILE A 17 -3.78 13.48 -4.43
C ILE A 17 -2.54 13.91 -3.62
N CYS A 18 -2.24 15.21 -3.59
CA CYS A 18 -1.05 15.78 -2.94
C CYS A 18 -0.80 15.31 -1.49
N ASP A 19 -1.82 14.86 -0.78
CA ASP A 19 -1.76 14.41 0.63
C ASP A 19 -1.70 12.88 0.80
N ASP A 20 -1.67 12.13 -0.29
CA ASP A 20 -1.59 10.67 -0.25
C ASP A 20 -0.18 10.21 0.09
N ALA A 21 -0.07 9.27 1.03
CA ALA A 21 1.19 8.63 1.39
C ALA A 21 1.42 7.40 0.51
N ILE A 22 2.61 7.30 -0.09
CA ILE A 22 2.98 6.18 -0.97
C ILE A 22 4.07 5.35 -0.31
N VAL A 23 3.77 4.07 -0.14
CA VAL A 23 4.67 3.10 0.47
C VAL A 23 4.87 1.94 -0.50
N ARG A 24 6.12 1.58 -0.78
CA ARG A 24 6.45 0.34 -1.48
C ARG A 24 6.86 -0.70 -0.47
N VAL A 25 6.31 -1.89 -0.61
CA VAL A 25 6.52 -3.00 0.33
C VAL A 25 6.89 -4.25 -0.48
N HIS A 26 8.02 -4.85 -0.15
CA HIS A 26 8.42 -6.15 -0.69
C HIS A 26 7.30 -7.18 -0.44
N ARG A 27 7.20 -8.21 -1.29
CA ARG A 27 6.21 -9.30 -1.10
C ARG A 27 6.23 -9.96 0.28
N SER A 28 7.37 -9.94 0.98
CA SER A 28 7.49 -10.45 2.37
C SER A 28 6.95 -9.48 3.43
N GLY A 29 6.43 -8.33 3.02
CA GLY A 29 5.89 -7.30 3.89
C GLY A 29 6.93 -6.38 4.53
N ILE A 30 8.14 -6.32 3.97
CA ILE A 30 9.20 -5.39 4.36
C ILE A 30 9.06 -4.08 3.58
N ILE A 31 9.09 -2.95 4.27
CA ILE A 31 9.00 -1.62 3.67
C ILE A 31 10.30 -1.34 2.89
N GLU A 32 10.16 -1.04 1.59
CA GLU A 32 11.26 -0.71 0.69
C GLU A 32 11.34 0.80 0.38
N SER A 33 10.20 1.49 0.40
CA SER A 33 10.15 2.94 0.23
C SER A 33 9.12 3.59 1.15
N TRP A 34 9.41 4.83 1.54
CA TRP A 34 8.61 5.62 2.46
C TRP A 34 8.73 7.08 2.06
N ASP A 35 7.67 7.67 1.51
CA ASP A 35 7.70 9.06 1.03
C ASP A 35 7.44 10.09 2.13
N ASP A 36 7.63 11.37 1.80
CA ASP A 36 7.45 12.49 2.74
C ASP A 36 6.02 12.57 3.28
N ASN A 37 5.03 12.14 2.50
CA ASN A 37 3.64 12.09 2.94
C ASN A 37 3.41 10.95 3.94
N ALA A 38 4.08 9.80 3.79
CA ALA A 38 4.08 8.73 4.78
C ALA A 38 4.75 9.17 6.09
N VAL A 39 5.85 9.94 6.01
CA VAL A 39 6.48 10.58 7.18
C VAL A 39 5.47 11.47 7.90
N GLN A 40 4.79 12.37 7.18
CA GLN A 40 3.80 13.26 7.79
C GLN A 40 2.58 12.50 8.34
N MET A 41 2.12 11.45 7.63
CA MET A 41 0.91 10.73 7.97
C MET A 41 1.09 9.83 9.20
N PHE A 42 2.18 9.07 9.26
CA PHE A 42 2.43 8.08 10.32
C PHE A 42 3.45 8.56 11.35
N GLY A 43 4.23 9.60 11.05
CA GLY A 43 5.18 10.21 11.98
C GLY A 43 6.51 9.46 12.12
N PHE A 44 6.77 8.42 11.31
CA PHE A 44 8.06 7.73 11.24
C PHE A 44 8.92 8.35 10.14
N ALA A 45 10.18 8.63 10.45
CA ALA A 45 11.15 9.01 9.43
C ALA A 45 11.42 7.83 8.48
N ALA A 46 11.86 8.11 7.25
CA ALA A 46 12.12 7.07 6.26
C ALA A 46 13.16 6.06 6.75
N GLU A 47 14.18 6.51 7.47
CA GLU A 47 15.25 5.70 8.05
C GLU A 47 14.76 4.79 9.19
N GLU A 48 13.66 5.15 9.84
CA GLU A 48 13.02 4.32 10.87
C GLU A 48 12.10 3.25 10.25
N ALA A 49 11.53 3.54 9.07
CA ALA A 49 10.52 2.71 8.42
C ALA A 49 11.12 1.72 7.41
N ILE A 50 12.06 2.16 6.57
CA ILE A 50 12.66 1.32 5.53
C ILE A 50 13.41 0.14 6.16
N GLY A 51 13.19 -1.05 5.62
CA GLY A 51 13.72 -2.31 6.14
C GLY A 51 12.94 -2.89 7.32
N LYS A 52 11.88 -2.23 7.80
CA LYS A 52 10.98 -2.78 8.83
C LYS A 52 9.79 -3.51 8.23
N SER A 53 9.16 -4.35 9.05
CA SER A 53 7.86 -4.96 8.76
C SER A 53 6.76 -3.91 8.69
N LEU A 54 5.74 -4.14 7.86
CA LEU A 54 4.52 -3.34 7.84
C LEU A 54 3.80 -3.26 9.20
N ASP A 55 4.10 -4.19 10.11
CA ASP A 55 3.64 -4.19 11.51
C ASP A 55 3.92 -2.87 12.25
N LEU A 56 4.87 -2.07 11.75
CA LEU A 56 5.19 -0.72 12.22
C LEU A 56 3.95 0.18 12.30
N ILE A 57 3.06 0.08 11.32
CA ILE A 57 1.84 0.89 11.23
C ILE A 57 0.56 0.10 11.45
N ILE A 58 0.64 -1.21 11.69
CA ILE A 58 -0.53 -2.06 11.93
C ILE A 58 -0.74 -2.25 13.44
N PRO A 59 -1.91 -1.90 14.00
CA PRO A 59 -2.27 -2.23 15.37
C PRO A 59 -2.10 -3.72 15.65
N GLU A 60 -1.45 -4.08 16.76
CA GLU A 60 -1.08 -5.47 17.08
C GLU A 60 -2.25 -6.46 16.95
N LYS A 61 -3.42 -6.09 17.49
CA LYS A 61 -4.66 -6.88 17.41
C LYS A 61 -5.17 -7.16 15.99
N LEU A 62 -4.67 -6.45 14.97
CA LEU A 62 -5.07 -6.60 13.57
C LEU A 62 -4.02 -7.29 12.70
N ARG A 63 -2.80 -7.52 13.23
CA ARG A 63 -1.68 -8.08 12.45
C ARG A 63 -2.03 -9.43 11.84
N GLU A 64 -2.62 -10.34 12.61
CA GLU A 64 -3.00 -11.66 12.09
C GLU A 64 -3.94 -11.57 10.88
N ARG A 65 -4.99 -10.75 10.99
CA ARG A 65 -5.95 -10.53 9.89
C ARG A 65 -5.28 -9.84 8.69
N HIS A 66 -4.43 -8.84 8.95
CA HIS A 66 -3.67 -8.18 7.90
C HIS A 66 -2.80 -9.17 7.14
N TRP A 67 -1.98 -9.97 7.82
CA TRP A 67 -1.05 -10.91 7.19
C TRP A 67 -1.76 -12.03 6.43
N LYS A 68 -2.93 -12.48 6.89
CA LYS A 68 -3.80 -13.38 6.10
C LYS A 68 -4.21 -12.75 4.77
N GLY A 69 -4.62 -11.48 4.78
CA GLY A 69 -4.96 -10.74 3.56
C GLY A 69 -3.75 -10.47 2.68
N TRP A 70 -2.61 -10.14 3.27
CA TRP A 70 -1.36 -9.90 2.57
C TRP A 70 -0.88 -11.14 1.82
N SER A 71 -0.81 -12.29 2.50
CA SER A 71 -0.43 -13.56 1.87
C SER A 71 -1.38 -13.92 0.73
N TYR A 72 -2.69 -13.72 0.90
CA TYR A 72 -3.66 -13.93 -0.17
C TYR A 72 -3.37 -13.05 -1.41
N VAL A 73 -3.10 -11.75 -1.22
CA VAL A 73 -2.73 -10.85 -2.33
C VAL A 73 -1.46 -11.31 -3.03
N VAL A 74 -0.44 -11.72 -2.27
CA VAL A 74 0.86 -12.18 -2.80
C VAL A 74 0.74 -13.53 -3.53
N GLU A 75 -0.12 -14.44 -3.05
CA GLU A 75 -0.32 -15.76 -3.64
C GLU A 75 -1.20 -15.71 -4.90
N GLN A 76 -2.31 -14.98 -4.83
CA GLN A 76 -3.30 -14.95 -5.89
C GLN A 76 -3.00 -13.87 -6.94
N GLY A 77 -2.19 -12.87 -6.57
CA GLY A 77 -1.90 -11.73 -7.44
C GLY A 77 -3.12 -10.90 -7.78
N VAL A 78 -4.13 -10.93 -6.91
CA VAL A 78 -5.34 -10.11 -7.00
C VAL A 78 -5.44 -9.23 -5.76
N THR A 79 -5.70 -7.95 -5.98
CA THR A 79 -6.06 -7.02 -4.92
C THR A 79 -7.55 -7.16 -4.70
N GLY A 80 -7.98 -7.78 -3.61
CA GLY A 80 -9.40 -8.10 -3.33
C GLY A 80 -10.33 -6.90 -3.10
N PHE A 81 -9.89 -5.68 -3.45
CA PHE A 81 -10.62 -4.44 -3.32
C PHE A 81 -11.16 -4.09 -4.70
N ASN A 82 -12.22 -4.79 -5.10
CA ASN A 82 -13.06 -4.30 -6.19
C ASN A 82 -13.52 -2.88 -5.82
N SER A 83 -13.49 -1.98 -6.79
CA SER A 83 -13.57 -0.51 -6.72
C SER A 83 -14.78 0.09 -5.97
N ASP A 84 -15.65 -0.76 -5.44
CA ASP A 84 -16.93 -0.49 -4.78
C ASP A 84 -16.85 -0.63 -3.25
N ARG A 85 -15.71 -1.06 -2.69
CA ARG A 85 -15.47 -1.05 -1.23
C ARG A 85 -14.23 -0.25 -0.86
N THR A 86 -14.46 0.99 -0.42
CA THR A 86 -13.48 1.76 0.34
C THR A 86 -13.31 1.10 1.71
N LEU A 87 -12.26 0.30 1.86
CA LEU A 87 -11.93 -0.30 3.16
C LEU A 87 -11.16 0.71 4.00
N THR A 88 -11.85 1.15 5.05
CA THR A 88 -11.33 2.02 6.08
C THR A 88 -10.72 1.18 7.19
N VAL A 89 -9.44 1.38 7.48
CA VAL A 89 -8.68 0.61 8.47
C VAL A 89 -7.97 1.53 9.47
N PRO A 90 -7.84 1.14 10.74
CA PRO A 90 -7.01 1.87 11.69
C PRO A 90 -5.53 1.57 11.44
N ALA A 91 -4.69 2.59 11.56
CA ALA A 91 -3.24 2.50 11.48
C ALA A 91 -2.60 3.20 12.69
N LEU A 92 -1.39 2.78 13.05
CA LEU A 92 -0.59 3.35 14.13
C LEU A 92 0.32 4.47 13.62
N ARG A 93 0.47 5.50 14.44
CA ARG A 93 1.53 6.50 14.34
C ARG A 93 2.69 6.17 15.27
N ARG A 94 3.85 6.78 15.02
CA ARG A 94 5.07 6.69 15.86
C ARG A 94 4.83 6.95 17.34
N ASN A 95 3.95 7.89 17.67
CA ASN A 95 3.61 8.23 19.06
C ASN A 95 2.59 7.26 19.70
N GLY A 96 2.20 6.18 19.03
CA GLY A 96 1.22 5.19 19.49
C GLY A 96 -0.24 5.59 19.26
N SER A 97 -0.52 6.82 18.80
CA SER A 97 -1.89 7.22 18.43
C SER A 97 -2.39 6.47 17.20
N GLN A 98 -3.71 6.31 17.07
CA GLN A 98 -4.33 5.70 15.92
C GLN A 98 -4.91 6.75 14.97
N ILE A 99 -4.75 6.49 13.69
CA ILE A 99 -5.44 7.19 12.61
C ILE A 99 -6.28 6.22 11.83
N VAL A 100 -7.18 6.76 11.02
CA VAL A 100 -8.04 5.97 10.16
C VAL A 100 -7.69 6.32 8.72
N VAL A 101 -7.29 5.30 7.96
CA VAL A 101 -6.87 5.46 6.57
C VAL A 101 -7.72 4.59 5.67
N VAL A 102 -7.83 5.02 4.42
CA VAL A 102 -8.23 4.16 3.31
C VAL A 102 -7.00 3.92 2.46
N PHE A 103 -6.98 2.82 1.73
CA PHE A 103 -5.86 2.52 0.85
C PHE A 103 -6.31 1.84 -0.43
N ASN A 104 -5.47 1.96 -1.45
CA ASN A 104 -5.47 1.11 -2.62
C ASN A 104 -4.09 0.47 -2.77
N MET A 105 -4.00 -0.53 -3.65
CA MET A 105 -2.77 -1.26 -3.87
C MET A 105 -2.58 -1.56 -5.35
N ASP A 106 -1.34 -1.43 -5.81
CA ASP A 106 -0.90 -1.88 -7.13
C ASP A 106 0.17 -2.95 -6.96
N ILE A 107 -0.03 -4.09 -7.62
CA ILE A 107 0.94 -5.19 -7.62
C ILE A 107 2.07 -4.86 -8.60
N ILE A 108 3.31 -4.97 -8.14
CA ILE A 108 4.50 -4.80 -8.95
C ILE A 108 5.14 -6.17 -9.16
N ARG A 109 5.37 -6.52 -10.43
CA ARG A 109 5.97 -7.79 -10.83
C ARG A 109 7.39 -7.56 -11.33
N ASN A 110 8.28 -8.51 -11.08
CA ASN A 110 9.61 -8.52 -11.67
C ASN A 110 9.58 -9.04 -13.12
N HIS A 111 10.74 -9.05 -13.79
CA HIS A 111 10.88 -9.51 -15.17
C HIS A 111 10.46 -10.98 -15.40
N SER A 112 10.43 -11.81 -14.36
CA SER A 112 9.96 -13.19 -14.43
C SER A 112 8.44 -13.33 -14.25
N GLY A 113 7.70 -12.23 -14.08
CA GLY A 113 6.26 -12.22 -13.86
C GLY A 113 5.83 -12.50 -12.41
N ASN A 114 6.79 -12.77 -11.52
CA ASN A 114 6.54 -12.99 -10.10
C ASN A 114 6.26 -11.67 -9.39
N ILE A 115 5.38 -11.69 -8.39
CA ILE A 115 5.15 -10.53 -7.53
C ILE A 115 6.44 -10.24 -6.77
N ASP A 116 6.89 -9.01 -6.90
CA ASP A 116 8.12 -8.48 -6.32
C ASP A 116 7.79 -7.59 -5.12
N ALA A 117 6.87 -6.66 -5.34
CA ALA A 117 6.42 -5.73 -4.33
C ALA A 117 4.95 -5.34 -4.55
N ILE A 118 4.41 -4.65 -3.56
CA ILE A 118 3.12 -3.98 -3.61
C ILE A 118 3.35 -2.51 -3.31
N LYS A 119 2.85 -1.64 -4.18
CA LYS A 119 2.71 -0.22 -3.90
C LYS A 119 1.38 -0.02 -3.19
N VAL A 120 1.40 0.62 -2.03
CA VAL A 120 0.22 0.96 -1.26
C VAL A 120 0.11 2.48 -1.21
N VAL A 121 -1.05 3.01 -1.58
CA VAL A 121 -1.34 4.44 -1.42
C VAL A 121 -2.34 4.59 -0.29
N PHE A 122 -1.95 5.30 0.77
CA PHE A 122 -2.78 5.57 1.92
C PHE A 122 -3.34 6.98 1.87
N ARG A 123 -4.58 7.15 2.35
CA ARG A 123 -5.24 8.44 2.51
C ARG A 123 -5.89 8.54 3.90
N ASP A 124 -5.61 9.62 4.63
CA ASP A 124 -6.30 9.92 5.89
C ASP A 124 -7.70 10.49 5.59
N ILE A 125 -8.73 9.82 6.09
CA ILE A 125 -10.13 10.23 5.82
C ILE A 125 -10.56 11.48 6.58
N ARG A 126 -9.83 11.88 7.63
CA ARG A 126 -10.19 13.06 8.45
C ARG A 126 -9.83 14.38 7.79
N LYS A 127 -9.10 14.35 6.67
CA LYS A 127 -8.74 15.54 5.88
C LYS A 127 -9.70 15.81 4.72
N GLN A 128 -10.81 15.07 4.59
CA GLN A 128 -11.85 15.43 3.63
C GLN A 128 -12.70 16.59 4.19
N PRO A 129 -12.95 17.65 3.41
CA PRO A 129 -13.86 18.74 3.80
C PRO A 129 -15.31 18.27 3.94
#